data_AF-A0A7U1KUQ5-F1
#
_entry.id   AF-A0A7U1KUQ5-F1
#
_cell.length_a   1.000
_cell.length_b   1.000
_cell.length_c   1.000
_cell.angle_alpha   90.00
_cell.angle_beta   90.00
_cell.angle_gamma   90.00
#
_symmetry.space_group_name_H-M   'P 1'
#
loop_
_entity.id
_entity.type
_entity.pdbx_description
1 polymer ?
#
loop_
_entity_poly.entity_id
_entity_poly.type
_entity_poly.pdbx_seq_one_letter_code
_entity_poly.pdbx_strand_id
1 'polypeptide(L)'
;MSDTLRPYKDLFPGIGQRVMIDTSSVVIGDVRLADDVGIWPLVVIRGDVNYVAIGARTNIQDGSVLHVTHKSSSNPHGNPLIIGEDVTVGHKVMLHGCTIGNRVLVGMGSIVLDGAIIEDDVMIGAGSLVPQHKRLESGYLYLGSPVKQIRPLSDAERSGLQYSANNYVKWKDDYLSQDNHIQP
;
A
#
# COMPACT_ATOMS: atom_id res chain seq x y z
N MET A 1 -6.82 -20.76 -12.37
CA MET A 1 -5.60 -20.01 -12.01
C MET A 1 -5.57 -19.88 -10.50
N SER A 2 -4.63 -20.56 -9.84
CA SER A 2 -4.53 -20.65 -8.38
C SER A 2 -3.26 -20.00 -7.82
N ASP A 3 -2.32 -19.63 -8.68
CA ASP A 3 -1.03 -19.04 -8.29
C ASP A 3 -1.20 -17.71 -7.53
N THR A 4 -0.26 -17.37 -6.65
CA THR A 4 -0.23 -16.09 -5.92
C THR A 4 -0.03 -14.91 -6.89
N LEU A 5 0.87 -15.06 -7.87
CA LEU A 5 1.11 -14.09 -8.95
C LEU A 5 0.33 -14.49 -10.20
N ARG A 6 -0.44 -13.56 -10.77
CA ARG A 6 -1.37 -13.87 -11.87
C ARG A 6 -1.25 -12.87 -13.01
N PRO A 7 -1.32 -13.32 -14.28
CA PRO A 7 -1.40 -12.41 -15.42
C PRO A 7 -2.79 -11.74 -15.53
N TYR A 8 -2.82 -10.58 -16.18
CA TYR A 8 -4.02 -10.01 -16.79
C TYR A 8 -3.67 -9.54 -18.20
N LYS A 9 -4.24 -10.18 -19.23
CA LYS A 9 -3.78 -10.01 -20.62
C LYS A 9 -2.27 -10.26 -20.69
N ASP A 10 -1.50 -9.34 -21.28
CA ASP A 10 -0.04 -9.44 -21.42
C ASP A 10 0.73 -8.87 -20.21
N LEU A 11 0.02 -8.48 -19.14
CA LEU A 11 0.60 -7.88 -17.95
C LEU A 11 0.87 -8.93 -16.88
N PHE A 12 2.02 -8.84 -16.22
CA PHE A 12 2.42 -9.72 -15.13
C PHE A 12 3.17 -8.92 -14.04
N PRO A 13 3.06 -9.30 -12.75
CA PRO A 13 3.73 -8.56 -11.67
C PRO A 13 5.26 -8.53 -11.81
N GLY A 14 5.84 -7.33 -11.63
CA GLY A 14 7.29 -7.12 -11.56
C GLY A 14 7.76 -7.02 -10.11
N ILE A 15 8.74 -7.84 -9.73
CA ILE A 15 9.17 -8.04 -8.34
C ILE A 15 10.64 -7.65 -8.17
N GLY A 16 10.92 -6.80 -7.16
CA GLY A 16 12.26 -6.43 -6.74
C GLY A 16 12.97 -7.48 -5.89
N GLN A 17 13.99 -7.06 -5.15
CA GLN A 17 14.78 -7.92 -4.26
C GLN A 17 14.15 -8.03 -2.87
N ARG A 18 14.28 -9.21 -2.24
CA ARG A 18 13.82 -9.49 -0.87
C ARG A 18 12.34 -9.13 -0.64
N VAL A 19 11.50 -9.29 -1.66
CA VAL A 19 10.06 -9.07 -1.56
C VAL A 19 9.42 -10.31 -0.95
N MET A 20 8.60 -10.11 0.08
CA MET A 20 7.75 -11.17 0.62
C MET A 20 6.34 -11.03 0.04
N ILE A 21 5.79 -12.11 -0.49
CA ILE A 21 4.38 -12.19 -0.89
C ILE A 21 3.81 -13.45 -0.27
N ASP A 22 2.93 -13.27 0.70
CA ASP A 22 2.30 -14.41 1.35
C ASP A 22 1.53 -15.28 0.33
N THR A 23 1.63 -16.59 0.48
CA THR A 23 1.03 -17.55 -0.47
C THR A 23 -0.50 -17.46 -0.53
N SER A 24 -1.15 -16.97 0.54
CA SER A 24 -2.59 -16.75 0.58
C SER A 24 -3.05 -15.46 -0.11
N SER A 25 -2.11 -14.58 -0.45
CA SER A 25 -2.39 -13.32 -1.13
C SER A 25 -2.51 -13.49 -2.65
N VAL A 26 -3.08 -12.48 -3.30
CA VAL A 26 -3.36 -12.51 -4.74
C VAL A 26 -2.89 -11.22 -5.39
N VAL A 27 -1.92 -11.32 -6.29
CA VAL A 27 -1.31 -10.18 -7.01
C VAL A 27 -1.47 -10.37 -8.52
N ILE A 28 -2.14 -9.43 -9.20
CA ILE A 28 -2.63 -9.61 -10.57
C ILE A 28 -2.21 -8.45 -11.47
N GLY A 29 -1.66 -8.74 -12.66
CA GLY A 29 -1.47 -7.77 -13.74
C GLY A 29 -0.25 -6.85 -13.56
N ASP A 30 -0.36 -5.58 -13.95
CA ASP A 30 0.71 -4.57 -13.85
C ASP A 30 0.84 -4.06 -12.41
N VAL A 31 1.45 -4.89 -11.58
CA VAL A 31 1.82 -4.60 -10.20
C VAL A 31 3.33 -4.57 -10.09
N ARG A 32 3.88 -3.47 -9.59
CA ARG A 32 5.32 -3.22 -9.50
C ARG A 32 5.70 -3.11 -8.03
N LEU A 33 6.37 -4.13 -7.52
CA LEU A 33 6.83 -4.18 -6.13
C LEU A 33 8.33 -3.91 -6.11
N ALA A 34 8.72 -2.80 -5.48
CA ALA A 34 10.14 -2.46 -5.29
C ALA A 34 10.79 -3.34 -4.20
N ASP A 35 12.06 -3.10 -3.93
CA ASP A 35 12.85 -3.86 -2.96
C ASP A 35 12.26 -3.80 -1.55
N ASP A 36 12.37 -4.90 -0.82
CA ASP A 36 11.97 -5.04 0.58
C ASP A 36 10.47 -4.80 0.87
N VAL A 37 9.61 -4.85 -0.16
CA VAL A 37 8.16 -4.82 0.03
C VAL A 37 7.66 -6.09 0.73
N GLY A 38 6.74 -5.94 1.68
CA GLY A 38 6.06 -7.05 2.34
C GLY A 38 4.56 -7.05 2.07
N ILE A 39 4.07 -8.07 1.35
CA ILE A 39 2.64 -8.31 1.13
C ILE A 39 2.17 -9.43 2.06
N TRP A 40 1.40 -9.05 3.06
CA TRP A 40 0.97 -9.91 4.17
C TRP A 40 -0.24 -10.79 3.80
N PRO A 41 -0.63 -11.77 4.64
CA PRO A 41 -1.71 -12.72 4.33
C PRO A 41 -3.03 -12.10 3.87
N LEU A 42 -3.71 -12.80 2.95
CA LEU A 42 -5.05 -12.49 2.46
C LEU A 42 -5.18 -11.08 1.85
N VAL A 43 -4.10 -10.53 1.30
CA VAL A 43 -4.11 -9.26 0.56
C VAL A 43 -4.48 -9.50 -0.90
N VAL A 44 -5.22 -8.56 -1.48
CA VAL A 44 -5.49 -8.52 -2.92
C VAL A 44 -4.90 -7.26 -3.52
N ILE A 45 -4.06 -7.41 -4.54
CA ILE A 45 -3.54 -6.30 -5.36
C ILE A 45 -3.86 -6.59 -6.82
N ARG A 46 -4.68 -5.74 -7.44
CA ARG A 46 -5.15 -6.00 -8.81
C ARG A 46 -4.85 -4.81 -9.73
N GLY A 47 -3.74 -4.89 -10.45
CA GLY A 47 -3.33 -3.95 -11.49
C GLY A 47 -3.80 -4.38 -12.88
N ASP A 48 -5.10 -4.60 -13.06
CA ASP A 48 -5.66 -5.11 -14.31
C ASP A 48 -5.99 -3.99 -15.31
N VAL A 49 -6.79 -3.01 -14.87
CA VAL A 49 -7.31 -1.92 -15.72
C VAL A 49 -6.47 -0.64 -15.65
N ASN A 50 -5.49 -0.62 -14.76
CA ASN A 50 -4.42 0.36 -14.61
C ASN A 50 -3.27 -0.26 -13.78
N TYR A 51 -2.19 0.45 -13.57
CA TYR A 51 -1.05 -0.08 -12.81
C TYR A 51 -1.14 0.21 -11.31
N VAL A 52 -0.52 -0.66 -10.52
CA VAL A 52 -0.20 -0.45 -9.10
C VAL A 52 1.32 -0.39 -8.96
N ALA A 53 1.86 0.68 -8.38
CA ALA A 53 3.28 0.82 -8.08
C ALA A 53 3.49 1.01 -6.58
N ILE A 54 4.35 0.17 -5.97
CA ILE A 54 4.64 0.17 -4.54
C ILE A 54 6.14 0.35 -4.33
N GLY A 55 6.52 1.44 -3.67
CA GLY A 55 7.89 1.82 -3.37
C GLY A 55 8.57 0.92 -2.32
N ALA A 56 9.88 1.08 -2.18
CA ALA A 56 10.70 0.20 -1.37
C ALA A 56 10.33 0.22 0.12
N ARG A 57 10.55 -0.90 0.81
CA ARG A 57 10.34 -1.05 2.27
C ARG A 57 8.91 -0.76 2.74
N THR A 58 7.95 -0.78 1.83
CA THR A 58 6.52 -0.59 2.12
C THR A 58 5.86 -1.91 2.49
N ASN A 59 5.01 -1.89 3.51
CA ASN A 59 4.26 -3.05 3.97
C ASN A 59 2.76 -2.90 3.73
N ILE A 60 2.16 -3.88 3.05
CA ILE A 60 0.72 -3.99 2.84
C ILE A 60 0.18 -5.09 3.74
N GLN A 61 -0.43 -4.69 4.84
CA GLN A 61 -0.85 -5.62 5.91
C GLN A 61 -2.14 -6.38 5.58
N ASP A 62 -2.39 -7.39 6.39
CA ASP A 62 -3.36 -8.47 6.19
C ASP A 62 -4.75 -8.00 5.78
N GLY A 63 -5.34 -8.70 4.83
CA GLY A 63 -6.72 -8.44 4.41
C GLY A 63 -6.96 -7.11 3.69
N SER A 64 -5.89 -6.38 3.33
CA SER A 64 -6.00 -5.15 2.56
C SER A 64 -6.36 -5.42 1.09
N VAL A 65 -7.06 -4.48 0.47
CA VAL A 65 -7.49 -4.57 -0.92
C VAL A 65 -7.04 -3.32 -1.67
N LEU A 66 -6.26 -3.54 -2.73
CA LEU A 66 -5.66 -2.52 -3.56
C LEU A 66 -6.19 -2.66 -5.00
N HIS A 67 -6.86 -1.61 -5.49
CA HIS A 67 -7.41 -1.58 -6.85
C HIS A 67 -7.29 -0.19 -7.48
N VAL A 68 -7.72 -0.09 -8.74
CA VAL A 68 -7.46 1.05 -9.63
C VAL A 68 -8.69 1.36 -10.46
N THR A 69 -8.77 2.60 -10.95
CA THR A 69 -9.81 2.98 -11.92
C THR A 69 -9.30 2.84 -13.35
N HIS A 70 -10.11 2.20 -14.19
CA HIS A 70 -9.86 1.99 -15.62
C HIS A 70 -9.78 3.30 -16.41
N LYS A 71 -9.08 3.26 -17.55
CA LYS A 71 -9.03 4.35 -18.54
C LYS A 71 -10.32 4.37 -19.35
N SER A 72 -10.90 5.55 -19.54
CA SER A 72 -12.14 5.76 -20.31
C SER A 72 -12.09 7.06 -21.12
N SER A 73 -13.10 7.34 -21.95
CA SER A 73 -13.20 8.62 -22.65
C SER A 73 -13.35 9.83 -21.71
N SER A 74 -13.99 9.65 -20.55
CA SER A 74 -14.18 10.70 -19.54
C SER A 74 -13.02 10.80 -18.55
N ASN A 75 -12.23 9.73 -18.39
CA ASN A 75 -10.99 9.73 -17.63
C ASN A 75 -9.88 8.97 -18.41
N PRO A 76 -9.19 9.63 -19.36
CA PRO A 76 -8.23 8.97 -20.25
C PRO A 76 -7.06 8.30 -19.53
N HIS A 77 -6.72 8.78 -18.33
CA HIS A 77 -5.64 8.21 -17.53
C HIS A 77 -6.12 7.14 -16.54
N GLY A 78 -7.44 7.03 -16.32
CA GLY A 78 -7.98 6.29 -15.19
C GLY A 78 -7.44 6.85 -13.87
N ASN A 79 -7.34 6.02 -12.84
CA ASN A 79 -6.58 6.35 -11.65
C ASN A 79 -5.66 5.17 -11.29
N PRO A 80 -4.34 5.26 -11.54
CA PRO A 80 -3.41 4.27 -11.03
C PRO A 80 -3.31 4.37 -9.50
N LEU A 81 -2.79 3.33 -8.87
CA LEU A 81 -2.47 3.34 -7.44
C LEU A 81 -0.95 3.47 -7.29
N ILE A 82 -0.50 4.54 -6.66
CA ILE A 82 0.93 4.83 -6.47
C ILE A 82 1.17 4.95 -4.97
N ILE A 83 2.11 4.17 -4.44
CA ILE A 83 2.50 4.15 -3.04
C ILE A 83 4.01 4.35 -2.96
N GLY A 84 4.45 5.32 -2.16
CA GLY A 84 5.86 5.67 -1.97
C GLY A 84 6.65 4.65 -1.13
N GLU A 85 7.78 5.11 -0.62
CA GLU A 85 8.69 4.31 0.20
C GLU A 85 8.36 4.43 1.70
N ASP A 86 8.73 3.39 2.45
CA ASP A 86 8.55 3.33 3.91
C ASP A 86 7.09 3.57 4.35
N VAL A 87 6.12 3.11 3.54
CA VAL A 87 4.69 3.26 3.83
C VAL A 87 4.21 2.04 4.62
N THR A 88 3.42 2.31 5.65
CA THR A 88 2.69 1.30 6.42
C THR A 88 1.21 1.36 6.06
N VAL A 89 0.76 0.44 5.21
CA VAL A 89 -0.67 0.25 4.93
C VAL A 89 -1.22 -0.77 5.92
N GLY A 90 -2.03 -0.28 6.85
CA GLY A 90 -2.58 -1.04 7.97
C GLY A 90 -3.49 -2.20 7.55
N HIS A 91 -3.75 -3.14 8.47
CA HIS A 91 -4.63 -4.28 8.21
C HIS A 91 -6.01 -3.83 7.69
N LYS A 92 -6.57 -4.59 6.74
CA LYS A 92 -7.92 -4.37 6.18
C LYS A 92 -8.13 -2.97 5.61
N VAL A 93 -7.09 -2.34 5.07
CA VAL A 93 -7.22 -1.06 4.38
C VAL A 93 -7.71 -1.27 2.95
N MET A 94 -8.56 -0.37 2.47
CA MET A 94 -8.97 -0.28 1.07
C MET A 94 -8.28 0.91 0.41
N LEU A 95 -7.42 0.66 -0.58
CA LEU A 95 -6.81 1.70 -1.41
C LEU A 95 -7.34 1.59 -2.83
N HIS A 96 -7.89 2.68 -3.35
CA HIS A 96 -8.44 2.71 -4.71
C HIS A 96 -7.93 3.93 -5.46
N GLY A 97 -7.09 3.72 -6.49
CA GLY A 97 -6.68 4.77 -7.44
C GLY A 97 -6.11 6.05 -6.81
N CYS A 98 -5.42 5.94 -5.67
CA CYS A 98 -4.87 7.09 -4.94
C CYS A 98 -3.34 7.19 -5.08
N THR A 99 -2.77 8.32 -4.68
CA THR A 99 -1.32 8.52 -4.57
C THR A 99 -0.96 8.72 -3.10
N ILE A 100 -0.02 7.91 -2.61
CA ILE A 100 0.52 7.99 -1.26
C ILE A 100 2.01 8.28 -1.37
N GLY A 101 2.47 9.33 -0.68
CA GLY A 101 3.87 9.69 -0.56
C GLY A 101 4.67 8.74 0.32
N ASN A 102 5.80 9.22 0.82
CA ASN A 102 6.74 8.43 1.63
C ASN A 102 6.45 8.55 3.13
N ARG A 103 6.83 7.53 3.90
CA ARG A 103 6.68 7.51 5.37
C ARG A 103 5.25 7.83 5.81
N VAL A 104 4.27 7.21 5.15
CA VAL A 104 2.85 7.37 5.50
C VAL A 104 2.38 6.16 6.30
N LEU A 105 1.60 6.39 7.35
CA LEU A 105 0.88 5.34 8.05
C LEU A 105 -0.62 5.47 7.76
N VAL A 106 -1.18 4.46 7.10
CA VAL A 106 -2.62 4.33 6.87
C VAL A 106 -3.18 3.39 7.93
N GLY A 107 -3.88 3.93 8.91
CA GLY A 107 -4.44 3.16 10.02
C GLY A 107 -5.40 2.07 9.53
N MET A 108 -5.39 0.93 10.23
CA MET A 108 -6.19 -0.24 9.88
C MET A 108 -7.67 0.08 9.61
N GLY A 109 -8.28 -0.64 8.67
CA GLY A 109 -9.70 -0.47 8.31
C GLY A 109 -10.03 0.83 7.58
N SER A 110 -9.04 1.66 7.23
CA SER A 110 -9.28 2.91 6.51
C SER A 110 -9.55 2.68 5.01
N ILE A 111 -10.21 3.65 4.39
CA ILE A 111 -10.54 3.67 2.96
C ILE A 111 -9.95 4.94 2.34
N VAL A 112 -9.17 4.80 1.26
CA VAL A 112 -8.60 5.92 0.50
C VAL A 112 -9.04 5.82 -0.96
N LEU A 113 -9.76 6.84 -1.44
CA LEU A 113 -10.45 6.80 -2.73
C LEU A 113 -9.67 7.51 -3.85
N ASP A 114 -10.20 7.37 -5.06
CA ASP A 114 -9.56 7.79 -6.31
C ASP A 114 -9.11 9.24 -6.34
N GLY A 115 -7.91 9.46 -6.86
CA GLY A 115 -7.31 10.78 -7.02
C GLY A 115 -6.98 11.47 -5.69
N ALA A 116 -7.20 10.83 -4.54
CA ALA A 116 -6.68 11.33 -3.28
C ALA A 116 -5.14 11.35 -3.31
N ILE A 117 -4.56 12.38 -2.71
CA ILE A 117 -3.11 12.57 -2.63
C ILE A 117 -2.75 12.71 -1.15
N ILE A 118 -2.04 11.73 -0.63
CA ILE A 118 -1.51 11.76 0.72
C ILE A 118 -0.03 12.13 0.60
N GLU A 119 0.34 13.30 1.10
CA GLU A 119 1.75 13.75 1.08
C GLU A 119 2.62 12.94 2.06
N ASP A 120 3.92 13.21 2.03
CA ASP A 120 4.90 12.53 2.88
C ASP A 120 4.66 12.80 4.38
N ASP A 121 5.09 11.88 5.24
CA ASP A 121 5.05 12.03 6.69
C ASP A 121 3.63 12.30 7.25
N VAL A 122 2.64 11.54 6.79
CA VAL A 122 1.24 11.65 7.21
C VAL A 122 0.81 10.43 8.02
N MET A 123 -0.02 10.65 9.03
CA MET A 123 -0.71 9.59 9.75
C MET A 123 -2.21 9.69 9.53
N ILE A 124 -2.83 8.59 9.11
CA ILE A 124 -4.29 8.45 9.02
C ILE A 124 -4.72 7.51 10.14
N GLY A 125 -5.60 7.97 11.04
CA GLY A 125 -6.13 7.14 12.12
C GLY A 125 -7.04 6.02 11.60
N ALA A 126 -7.17 4.95 12.36
CA ALA A 126 -7.94 3.76 11.98
C ALA A 126 -9.40 4.07 11.62
N GLY A 127 -9.97 3.28 10.70
CA GLY A 127 -11.37 3.40 10.27
C GLY A 127 -11.71 4.71 9.55
N SER A 128 -10.71 5.43 9.04
CA SER A 128 -10.91 6.70 8.34
C SER A 128 -11.37 6.52 6.91
N LEU A 129 -12.03 7.54 6.34
CA LEU A 129 -12.35 7.63 4.92
C LEU A 129 -11.75 8.90 4.34
N VAL A 130 -10.81 8.75 3.40
CA VAL A 130 -10.24 9.84 2.61
C VAL A 130 -11.04 9.96 1.30
N PRO A 131 -11.79 11.05 1.10
CA PRO A 131 -12.62 11.22 -0.10
C PRO A 131 -11.81 11.28 -1.40
N GLN A 132 -12.49 11.06 -2.52
CA GLN A 132 -11.91 11.26 -3.84
C GLN A 132 -11.33 12.67 -3.98
N HIS A 133 -10.19 12.78 -4.67
CA HIS A 133 -9.47 14.03 -4.94
C HIS A 133 -9.02 14.82 -3.70
N LYS A 134 -9.14 14.26 -2.49
CA LYS A 134 -8.71 14.93 -1.27
C LYS A 134 -7.17 14.91 -1.19
N ARG A 135 -6.57 16.08 -1.03
CA ARG A 135 -5.16 16.22 -0.65
C ARG A 135 -5.03 16.28 0.87
N LEU A 136 -4.13 15.47 1.44
CA LEU A 136 -3.71 15.51 2.83
C LEU A 136 -2.30 16.11 2.90
N GLU A 137 -2.16 17.17 3.69
CA GLU A 137 -0.94 17.94 3.89
C GLU A 137 0.07 17.15 4.73
N SER A 138 1.34 17.24 4.35
CA SER A 138 2.46 16.59 5.03
C SER A 138 2.55 16.97 6.52
N GLY A 139 2.91 16.00 7.37
CA GLY A 139 3.23 16.25 8.78
C GLY A 139 2.02 16.34 9.70
N TYR A 140 0.84 15.93 9.26
CA TYR A 140 -0.40 15.99 10.05
C TYR A 140 -1.01 14.61 10.33
N LEU A 141 -1.76 14.57 11.44
CA LEU A 141 -2.71 13.51 11.75
C LEU A 141 -4.07 13.83 11.11
N TYR A 142 -4.62 12.86 10.40
CA TYR A 142 -5.98 12.87 9.87
C TYR A 142 -6.81 11.75 10.48
N LEU A 143 -8.07 12.03 10.83
CA LEU A 143 -9.00 11.03 11.35
C LEU A 143 -10.44 11.34 10.94
N GLY A 144 -11.22 10.29 10.71
CA GLY A 144 -12.68 10.37 10.58
C GLY A 144 -13.20 9.95 9.20
N SER A 145 -14.52 9.96 9.05
CA SER A 145 -15.21 9.61 7.81
C SER A 145 -16.27 10.68 7.48
N PRO A 146 -15.97 11.64 6.57
CA PRO A 146 -14.68 11.85 5.91
C PRO A 146 -13.65 12.51 6.84
N VAL A 147 -12.37 12.23 6.60
CA VAL A 147 -11.24 12.72 7.42
C VAL A 147 -11.27 14.23 7.65
N LYS A 148 -10.76 14.63 8.81
CA LYS A 148 -10.40 16.01 9.15
C LYS A 148 -8.94 16.05 9.56
N GLN A 149 -8.28 17.16 9.27
CA GLN A 149 -6.95 17.46 9.79
C GLN A 149 -7.10 17.75 11.28
N ILE A 150 -6.46 16.96 12.13
CA ILE A 150 -6.63 17.05 13.58
C ILE A 150 -5.59 17.97 14.18
N ARG A 151 -4.31 17.68 13.92
CA ARG A 151 -3.15 18.42 14.45
C ARG A 151 -1.87 18.01 13.74
N PRO A 152 -0.78 18.79 13.86
CA PRO A 152 0.54 18.32 13.49
C PRO A 152 0.91 17.03 14.23
N LEU A 153 1.71 16.20 13.59
CA LEU A 153 2.39 15.08 14.24
C LEU A 153 3.42 15.63 15.22
N SER A 154 3.50 15.02 16.39
CA SER A 154 4.65 15.17 17.27
C SER A 154 5.91 14.56 16.65
N ASP A 155 7.09 14.97 17.12
CA ASP A 155 8.36 14.40 16.67
C ASP A 155 8.43 12.89 16.89
N ALA A 156 7.84 12.40 17.99
CA ALA A 156 7.73 10.98 18.29
C ALA A 156 6.85 10.23 17.29
N GLU A 157 5.70 10.81 16.90
CA GLU A 157 4.82 10.22 15.87
C GLU A 157 5.50 10.21 14.51
N ARG A 158 6.18 11.30 14.12
CA ARG A 158 6.94 11.38 12.86
C ARG A 158 8.05 10.33 12.81
N SER A 159 8.84 10.19 13.88
CA SER A 159 9.84 9.12 13.99
C SER A 159 9.19 7.72 14.01
N GLY A 160 7.98 7.61 14.55
CA GLY A 160 7.18 6.39 14.59
C GLY A 160 6.81 5.85 13.21
N LEU A 161 6.63 6.73 12.21
CA LEU A 161 6.35 6.34 10.81
C LEU A 161 7.50 5.50 10.25
N GLN A 162 8.73 6.01 10.34
CA GLN A 162 9.92 5.29 9.87
C GLN A 162 10.20 4.03 10.71
N TYR A 163 9.99 4.11 12.03
CA TYR A 163 10.14 2.95 12.91
C TYR A 163 9.20 1.81 12.52
N SER A 164 7.96 2.14 12.13
CA SER A 164 6.97 1.16 11.68
C SER A 164 7.45 0.42 10.43
N ALA A 165 7.84 1.13 9.39
CA ALA A 165 8.38 0.54 8.16
C ALA A 165 9.62 -0.33 8.43
N ASN A 166 10.59 0.20 9.19
CA ASN A 166 11.82 -0.53 9.54
C ASN A 166 11.54 -1.85 10.27
N ASN A 167 10.53 -1.89 11.14
CA ASN A 167 10.16 -3.13 11.81
C ASN A 167 9.48 -4.13 10.89
N TYR A 168 8.60 -3.65 10.01
CA TYR A 168 7.95 -4.54 9.04
C TYR A 168 8.94 -5.14 8.03
N VAL A 169 10.01 -4.42 7.68
CA VAL A 169 11.13 -4.99 6.91
C VAL A 169 11.83 -6.12 7.69
N LYS A 170 12.13 -5.92 8.97
CA LYS A 170 12.74 -6.98 9.80
C LYS A 170 11.83 -8.20 9.91
N TRP A 171 10.53 -7.99 10.17
CA TRP A 171 9.60 -9.09 10.33
C TRP A 171 9.40 -9.88 9.04
N LYS A 172 9.26 -9.22 7.88
CA LYS A 172 9.21 -9.96 6.60
C LYS A 172 10.51 -10.71 6.32
N ASP A 173 11.66 -10.18 6.73
CA ASP A 173 12.94 -10.88 6.61
C ASP A 173 13.01 -12.12 7.51
N ASP A 174 12.42 -12.07 8.70
CA ASP A 174 12.28 -13.24 9.57
C ASP A 174 11.46 -14.36 8.88
N TYR A 175 10.38 -14.02 8.16
CA TYR A 175 9.61 -14.98 7.36
C TYR A 175 10.41 -15.52 6.16
N LEU A 176 11.05 -14.64 5.38
CA LEU A 176 11.88 -15.06 4.24
C LEU A 176 13.05 -15.95 4.67
N SER A 177 13.63 -15.71 5.86
CA SER A 177 14.70 -16.56 6.40
C SER A 177 14.21 -17.98 6.65
N GLN A 178 12.97 -18.16 7.11
CA GLN A 178 12.38 -19.49 7.35
C GLN A 178 12.20 -20.25 6.04
N ASP A 179 11.76 -19.58 4.96
CA ASP A 179 11.62 -20.21 3.64
C ASP A 179 12.96 -20.74 3.11
N ASN A 180 14.05 -19.99 3.34
CA ASN A 180 15.41 -20.42 2.98
C ASN A 180 15.93 -21.60 3.81
N HIS A 181 15.29 -21.93 4.93
CA HIS A 181 15.65 -23.07 5.78
C HIS A 181 14.77 -24.31 5.54
N ILE A 182 13.64 -24.15 4.84
CA ILE A 182 12.66 -25.22 4.60
C ILE A 182 12.80 -25.83 3.19
N GLN A 183 13.55 -25.21 2.27
CA GLN A 183 13.93 -25.83 1.00
C GLN A 183 15.22 -26.66 1.14
N PRO A 184 15.19 -28.00 0.90
CA PRO A 184 16.38 -28.84 0.82
C PRO A 184 17.21 -28.60 -0.45
#